data_AF-A0A7C2VDU5-F1
#
_entry.id   AF-A0A7C2VDU5-F1
#
_cell.length_a   1.000
_cell.length_b   1.000
_cell.length_c   1.000
_cell.angle_alpha   90.00
_cell.angle_beta   90.00
_cell.angle_gamma   90.00
#
_symmetry.space_group_name_H-M   'P 1'
#
loop_
_entity.id
_entity.type
_entity.pdbx_description
1 polymer ?
#
loop_
_entity_poly.entity_id
_entity_poly.type
_entity_poly.pdbx_seq_one_letter_code
_entity_poly.pdbx_strand_id
1 'polypeptide(L)' 'MFKEAEIVGSRVYVDEFQRTLSLMARGYLKPEPLITHEMPLGNGEKAFKILDENPNEAVKILLKP' A
#
# COMPACT_ATOMS: atom_id res chain seq x y z
N MET A 1 31.19 21.10 12.94
CA MET A 1 30.04 21.82 12.36
C MET A 1 28.81 20.98 12.67
N PHE A 2 27.91 21.48 13.51
CA PHE A 2 26.66 20.77 13.85
C PHE A 2 25.63 21.04 12.74
N LYS A 3 24.88 20.00 12.35
CA LYS A 3 23.75 20.14 11.41
C LYS A 3 22.46 20.19 12.21
N GLU A 4 21.67 21.24 12.01
CA GLU A 4 20.33 21.41 12.57
C GLU A 4 19.33 20.51 11.84
N ALA A 5 19.53 19.19 11.90
CA ALA A 5 18.65 18.23 11.27
C ALA A 5 17.40 17.99 12.13
N GLU A 6 16.26 17.81 11.47
CA GLU A 6 14.97 17.47 12.09
C GLU A 6 14.63 15.99 11.87
N ILE A 7 14.00 15.38 12.88
CA ILE A 7 13.43 14.03 12.79
C ILE A 7 11.92 14.14 12.97
N VAL A 8 11.16 13.79 11.93
CA VAL A 8 9.70 13.81 11.93
C VAL A 8 9.16 12.38 11.86
N GLY A 9 8.34 12.00 12.84
CA GLY A 9 7.58 10.75 12.82
C GLY A 9 6.22 10.94 12.15
N SER A 10 5.72 9.92 11.45
CA SER A 10 4.38 9.91 10.86
C SER A 10 3.66 8.60 11.18
N ARG A 11 2.34 8.67 11.36
CA ARG A 11 1.48 7.50 11.63
C ARG A 11 0.21 7.61 10.81
N VAL A 12 0.02 6.64 9.91
CA VAL A 12 -1.16 6.51 9.04
C VAL A 12 -1.38 7.81 8.24
N TYR A 13 -2.47 8.54 8.47
CA TYR A 13 -2.79 9.81 7.80
C TYR A 13 -3.82 10.61 8.64
N VAL A 14 -3.88 11.92 8.41
CA VAL A 14 -4.93 12.82 8.94
C VAL A 14 -5.50 13.61 7.77
N ASP A 15 -6.79 13.46 7.49
CA ASP A 15 -7.55 14.19 6.46
C ASP A 15 -6.97 14.16 5.01
N GLU A 16 -6.10 13.19 4.69
CA GLU A 16 -5.45 13.13 3.37
C GLU A 16 -6.25 12.37 2.30
N PHE A 17 -7.30 11.64 2.67
CA PHE A 17 -7.98 10.71 1.76
C PHE A 17 -8.55 11.39 0.50
N GLN A 18 -9.20 12.56 0.66
CA GLN A 18 -9.77 13.32 -0.46
C GLN A 18 -8.71 13.83 -1.43
N ARG A 19 -7.54 14.22 -0.90
CA ARG A 19 -6.40 14.63 -1.71
C ARG A 19 -5.88 13.45 -2.53
N THR A 20 -5.72 12.28 -1.92
CA THR A 20 -5.28 11.06 -2.60
C THR A 20 -6.24 10.67 -3.73
N LEU A 21 -7.55 10.68 -3.50
CA LEU A 21 -8.54 10.43 -4.55
C LEU A 21 -8.44 11.43 -5.71
N SER A 22 -8.26 12.72 -5.40
CA SER A 22 -8.11 13.77 -6.42
C SER A 22 -6.86 13.55 -7.28
N LEU A 23 -5.76 13.09 -6.68
CA LEU A 23 -4.53 12.78 -7.41
C LEU A 23 -4.68 11.52 -8.28
N MET A 24 -5.34 10.48 -7.77
CA MET A 24 -5.67 9.28 -8.53
C MET A 24 -6.58 9.59 -9.73
N ALA A 25 -7.66 10.35 -9.51
CA ALA A 25 -8.60 10.73 -10.56
C ALA A 25 -7.95 11.53 -11.70
N ARG A 26 -6.92 12.31 -11.38
CA ARG A 26 -6.11 13.06 -12.36
C ARG A 26 -5.01 12.22 -13.02
N GLY A 27 -4.88 10.95 -12.65
CA GLY A 27 -3.86 10.05 -13.17
C GLY A 27 -2.45 10.27 -12.64
N TYR A 28 -2.28 11.13 -11.61
CA TYR A 28 -0.99 11.36 -10.96
C TYR A 28 -0.56 10.19 -10.08
N LEU A 29 -1.51 9.42 -9.56
CA LEU A 29 -1.27 8.20 -8.81
C LEU A 29 -1.92 7.03 -9.54
N LYS A 30 -1.15 5.97 -9.79
CA LYS A 30 -1.59 4.73 -10.45
C LYS A 30 -1.35 3.58 -9.48
N PRO A 31 -2.35 3.12 -8.71
CA PRO A 31 -2.17 2.07 -7.71
C PRO A 31 -2.05 0.67 -8.34
N GLU A 32 -2.45 0.49 -9.59
CA GLU A 32 -2.56 -0.82 -10.26
C GLU A 32 -1.24 -1.60 -10.25
N PRO A 33 -0.05 -0.99 -10.51
CA PRO A 33 1.22 -1.72 -10.44
C PRO A 33 1.60 -2.20 -9.04
N LEU A 34 0.97 -1.69 -7.97
CA LEU A 34 1.17 -2.20 -6.62
C LEU A 34 0.45 -3.52 -6.40
N ILE A 35 -0.62 -3.78 -7.15
CA ILE A 35 -1.42 -5.01 -7.08
C ILE A 35 -0.65 -6.11 -7.81
N THR A 36 0.06 -6.94 -7.07
CA THR A 36 0.81 -8.07 -7.65
C THR A 36 -0.03 -9.33 -7.75
N HIS A 37 -1.08 -9.45 -6.93
CA HIS A 37 -1.98 -10.59 -6.96
C HIS A 37 -3.43 -10.17 -6.73
N GLU A 38 -4.33 -10.87 -7.42
CA GLU A 38 -5.76 -10.86 -7.14
C GLU A 38 -6.24 -12.28 -6.94
N MET A 39 -7.08 -12.51 -5.93
CA MET A 39 -7.64 -13.84 -5.66
C MET A 39 -8.99 -13.79 -4.95
N PRO A 40 -9.78 -14.88 -4.96
CA PRO A 40 -11.06 -14.94 -4.26
C PRO A 40 -10.90 -14.73 -2.74
N LEU A 41 -11.92 -14.18 -2.10
CA LEU A 41 -11.96 -13.90 -0.65
C LEU A 41 -11.67 -15.15 0.19
N GLY A 42 -12.13 -16.32 -0.26
CA GLY A 42 -11.86 -17.61 0.37
C GLY A 42 -10.37 -17.98 0.47
N ASN A 43 -9.49 -17.30 -0.26
CA ASN A 43 -8.05 -17.54 -0.22
C ASN A 43 -7.31 -16.64 0.78
N GLY A 44 -8.01 -16.00 1.72
CA GLY A 44 -7.39 -15.08 2.70
C GLY A 44 -6.19 -15.68 3.44
N GLU A 45 -6.29 -16.92 3.93
CA GLU A 45 -5.19 -17.61 4.62
C GLU A 45 -3.95 -17.76 3.72
N LYS A 46 -4.15 -18.15 2.46
CA LYS A 46 -3.08 -18.24 1.47
C LYS A 46 -2.46 -16.88 1.19
N ALA A 47 -3.27 -15.81 1.10
CA ALA A 47 -2.78 -14.45 0.88
C ALA A 47 -1.86 -14.00 2.02
N PHE A 48 -2.25 -14.23 3.28
CA PHE A 48 -1.39 -13.93 4.43
C PHE A 48 -0.09 -14.73 4.40
N LYS A 49 -0.17 -16.04 4.11
CA LYS A 49 1.02 -16.89 3.99
C LYS A 49 2.02 -16.38 2.95
N ILE A 50 1.56 -15.88 1.80
CA ILE A 50 2.43 -15.28 0.79
C ILE A 50 3.15 -14.05 1.35
N LEU A 51 2.45 -13.18 2.08
CA LEU A 51 3.04 -11.97 2.65
C LEU A 51 4.10 -12.29 3.73
N ASP A 52 3.84 -13.31 4.54
CA ASP A 52 4.71 -13.69 5.65
C ASP A 52 5.95 -14.48 5.19
N GLU A 53 5.77 -15.43 4.27
CA GLU A 53 6.83 -16.38 3.90
C GLU A 53 7.56 -15.99 2.61
N ASN A 54 6.91 -15.27 1.69
CA ASN A 54 7.46 -14.90 0.39
C ASN A 54 7.34 -13.38 0.13
N PRO A 55 7.93 -12.52 0.98
CA PRO A 55 7.72 -11.08 0.92
C PRO A 55 8.21 -10.42 -0.39
N ASN A 56 9.10 -11.09 -1.14
CA ASN A 56 9.57 -10.61 -2.44
C ASN A 56 8.60 -10.91 -3.58
N GLU A 57 7.61 -11.78 -3.38
CA GLU A 57 6.62 -12.13 -4.40
C GLU A 57 5.45 -11.15 -4.43
N ALA A 58 5.17 -10.44 -3.33
CA ALA A 58 4.00 -9.60 -3.23
C ALA A 58 4.25 -8.19 -2.68
N VAL A 59 3.70 -7.19 -3.38
CA VAL A 59 3.62 -5.81 -2.89
C VAL A 59 2.24 -5.56 -2.27
N LYS A 60 1.16 -5.87 -3.02
CA LYS A 60 -0.22 -5.81 -2.55
C LYS A 60 -1.02 -6.97 -3.13
N ILE A 61 -1.74 -7.68 -2.26
CA ILE A 61 -2.71 -8.70 -2.65
C ILE A 61 -4.12 -8.11 -2.47
N LEU A 62 -4.95 -8.21 -3.51
CA LEU A 62 -6.36 -7.82 -3.46
C LEU A 62 -7.24 -9.07 -3.38
N LEU A 63 -8.08 -9.14 -2.35
CA LEU A 63 -9.10 -10.18 -2.23
C LEU A 63 -10.42 -9.68 -2.84
N LYS A 64 -10.98 -10.48 -3.74
CA LYS A 64 -12.27 -10.19 -4.40
C LYS A 64 -13.39 -10.99 -3.72
N PRO A 65 -14.55 -10.37 -3.42
CA PRO A 65 -15.70 -11.05 -2.82
C PRO A 65 -16.11 -12.32 -3.55
#